data_AF-A0A813FSY5-F1
#
_entry.id   AF-A0A813FSY5-F1
#
_cell.length_a   1.000
_cell.length_b   1.000
_cell.length_c   1.000
_cell.angle_alpha   90.00
_cell.angle_beta   90.00
_cell.angle_gamma   90.00
#
_symmetry.space_group_name_H-M   'P 1'
#
loop_
_entity.id
_entity.type
_entity.pdbx_description
1 polymer ?
#
loop_
_entity_poly.entity_id
_entity_poly.type
_entity_poly.pdbx_seq_one_letter_code
_entity_poly.pdbx_strand_id
1 'polypeptide(L)'
;MAMRHMGGINNIVNAMHTPAALKTIVESLGFQHLDLDVTVPRVIIFRDAIVDFLGMELEARFTSRAKSGWQSILNYTGGAYIYVRREYAGRLKIIASSWATANKKAKEFEDAQEGDGDEAVEGGEADKEGGETKGEMDRGSKEDSKSAARATGTQASGEKSFQINSMIVPTTFNEMFMFNSAVMGFSNSVWMQEVLESFDDMASNVQNSYRLQEECDTLGLRLAKYRGTVNLSEFKSVMLASLRSLVPKDWNSAHEVAWTWLWENVERMLTALMGKPQVQEKAFESFIMSLSEDSRNYLRRQVFKSFFALAPAGQDYFKQSSTRLYWITDQVVAMTIEIYKDP
;
A
#
# COMPACT_ATOMS: atom_id res chain seq x y z
N MET A 1 9.75 -22.17 6.67
CA MET A 1 9.00 -22.26 5.39
C MET A 1 7.91 -23.35 5.39
N ALA A 2 8.17 -24.56 5.89
CA ALA A 2 7.16 -25.62 5.98
C ALA A 2 5.90 -25.24 6.81
N MET A 3 6.08 -24.55 7.94
CA MET A 3 4.96 -24.07 8.78
C MET A 3 4.03 -23.08 8.05
N ARG A 4 4.55 -22.26 7.12
CA ARG A 4 3.71 -21.33 6.33
C ARG A 4 2.85 -22.09 5.30
N HIS A 5 3.41 -23.13 4.67
CA HIS A 5 2.68 -23.99 3.74
C HIS A 5 1.56 -24.75 4.46
N MET A 6 1.84 -25.31 5.65
CA MET A 6 0.82 -25.98 6.46
C MET A 6 -0.25 -25.02 6.97
N GLY A 7 0.10 -23.77 7.29
CA GLY A 7 -0.88 -22.72 7.59
C GLY A 7 -1.82 -22.46 6.40
N GLY A 8 -1.29 -22.35 5.19
CA GLY A 8 -2.09 -22.19 3.97
C GLY A 8 -3.02 -23.37 3.71
N ILE A 9 -2.52 -24.61 3.82
CA ILE A 9 -3.33 -25.82 3.67
C ILE A 9 -4.44 -25.88 4.73
N ASN A 10 -4.12 -25.56 6.00
CA ASN A 10 -5.12 -25.53 7.07
C ASN A 10 -6.23 -24.50 6.78
N ASN A 11 -5.88 -23.32 6.27
CA ASN A 11 -6.87 -22.30 5.89
C ASN A 11 -7.79 -22.79 4.76
N ILE A 12 -7.22 -23.46 3.75
CA ILE A 12 -7.98 -24.07 2.65
C ILE A 12 -8.96 -25.11 3.19
N VAL A 13 -8.47 -26.04 4.02
CA VAL A 13 -9.27 -27.12 4.62
C VAL A 13 -10.43 -26.56 5.44
N ASN A 14 -10.14 -25.55 6.29
CA ASN A 14 -11.16 -24.92 7.12
C ASN A 14 -12.23 -24.19 6.29
N ALA A 15 -11.91 -23.72 5.09
CA ALA A 15 -12.85 -23.02 4.22
C ALA A 15 -13.63 -23.90 3.24
N MET A 16 -13.34 -25.20 3.14
CA MET A 16 -13.94 -26.09 2.12
C MET A 16 -15.47 -26.18 2.18
N HIS A 17 -16.05 -25.95 3.36
CA HIS A 17 -17.51 -25.97 3.54
C HIS A 17 -18.22 -24.73 2.98
N THR A 18 -17.46 -23.67 2.65
CA THR A 18 -17.99 -22.39 2.15
C THR A 18 -17.32 -22.02 0.83
N PRO A 19 -17.95 -22.29 -0.34
CA PRO A 19 -17.34 -22.06 -1.65
C PRO A 19 -16.81 -20.62 -1.87
N ALA A 20 -17.55 -19.61 -1.38
CA ALA A 20 -17.13 -18.22 -1.49
C ALA A 20 -15.83 -17.94 -0.70
N ALA A 21 -15.74 -18.43 0.54
CA ALA A 21 -14.56 -18.27 1.38
C ALA A 21 -13.35 -19.03 0.81
N LEU A 22 -13.57 -20.26 0.34
CA LEU A 22 -12.54 -21.07 -0.30
C LEU A 22 -11.96 -20.34 -1.53
N LYS A 23 -12.83 -19.79 -2.39
CA LYS A 23 -12.41 -19.02 -3.56
C LYS A 23 -11.52 -17.84 -3.14
N THR A 24 -11.97 -17.02 -2.20
CA THR A 24 -11.20 -15.85 -1.73
C THR A 24 -9.83 -16.23 -1.18
N ILE A 25 -9.75 -17.29 -0.38
CA ILE A 25 -8.47 -17.76 0.19
C ILE A 25 -7.53 -18.23 -0.91
N VAL A 26 -8.01 -19.06 -1.83
CA VAL A 26 -7.18 -19.63 -2.90
C VAL A 26 -6.73 -18.55 -3.88
N GLU A 27 -7.58 -17.58 -4.22
CA GLU A 27 -7.19 -16.42 -5.04
C GLU A 27 -6.13 -15.57 -4.34
N SER A 28 -6.32 -15.27 -3.05
CA SER A 28 -5.35 -14.49 -2.25
C SER A 28 -3.99 -15.16 -2.17
N LEU A 29 -3.98 -16.49 -1.99
CA LEU A 29 -2.74 -17.26 -2.05
C LEU A 29 -2.15 -17.28 -3.45
N GLY A 30 -2.97 -17.33 -4.50
CA GLY A 30 -2.53 -17.21 -5.89
C GLY A 30 -1.82 -15.87 -6.14
N PHE A 31 -2.32 -14.77 -5.59
CA PHE A 31 -1.65 -13.47 -5.68
C PHE A 31 -0.27 -13.48 -4.99
N GLN A 32 -0.17 -14.11 -3.81
CA GLN A 32 1.11 -14.23 -3.09
C GLN A 32 2.17 -15.08 -3.81
N HIS A 33 1.77 -15.89 -4.79
CA HIS A 33 2.67 -16.75 -5.57
C HIS A 33 2.82 -16.28 -7.02
N LEU A 34 2.47 -15.02 -7.32
CA LEU A 34 2.54 -14.46 -8.68
C LEU A 34 3.97 -14.37 -9.24
N ASP A 35 4.92 -14.10 -8.36
CA ASP A 35 6.36 -14.06 -8.65
C ASP A 35 6.96 -15.45 -8.85
N LEU A 36 6.27 -16.50 -8.40
CA LEU A 36 6.68 -17.88 -8.53
C LEU A 36 6.12 -18.51 -9.81
N ASP A 37 6.97 -19.25 -10.50
CA ASP A 37 6.56 -20.01 -11.68
C ASP A 37 5.75 -21.25 -11.26
N VAL A 38 4.44 -21.09 -11.04
CA VAL A 38 3.52 -22.20 -10.74
C VAL A 38 3.07 -22.82 -12.06
N THR A 39 3.39 -24.09 -12.26
CA THR A 39 3.09 -24.85 -13.49
C THR A 39 2.36 -26.15 -13.14
N VAL A 40 1.64 -26.72 -14.12
CA VAL A 40 0.92 -27.99 -13.93
C VAL A 40 1.84 -29.11 -13.40
N PRO A 41 3.07 -29.33 -13.93
CA PRO A 41 3.98 -30.34 -13.38
C PRO A 41 4.37 -30.07 -11.91
N ARG A 42 4.61 -28.81 -11.54
CA ARG A 42 4.95 -28.45 -10.15
C ARG A 42 3.78 -28.69 -9.19
N VAL A 43 2.56 -28.39 -9.63
CA VAL A 43 1.33 -28.69 -8.87
C VAL A 43 1.17 -30.19 -8.66
N ILE A 44 1.41 -31.01 -9.70
CA ILE A 44 1.34 -32.47 -9.61
C ILE A 44 2.37 -33.01 -8.60
N ILE A 45 3.62 -32.57 -8.70
CA ILE A 45 4.69 -32.99 -7.77
C ILE A 45 4.33 -32.64 -6.33
N PHE A 46 3.89 -31.40 -6.09
CA PHE A 46 3.51 -30.96 -4.75
C PHE A 46 2.31 -31.74 -4.21
N ARG A 47 1.27 -31.92 -5.04
CA ARG A 47 0.07 -32.70 -4.66
C ARG A 47 0.44 -34.11 -4.26
N ASP A 48 1.22 -34.80 -5.10
CA ASP A 48 1.55 -36.20 -4.89
C ASP A 48 2.41 -36.35 -3.63
N ALA A 49 3.37 -35.44 -3.40
CA ALA A 49 4.14 -35.42 -2.16
C ALA A 49 3.28 -35.27 -0.89
N ILE A 50 2.27 -34.37 -0.90
CA ILE A 50 1.36 -34.20 0.24
C ILE A 50 0.46 -35.42 0.42
N VAL A 51 -0.10 -35.94 -0.66
CA VAL A 51 -0.99 -37.11 -0.63
C VAL A 51 -0.27 -38.37 -0.17
N ASP A 52 0.97 -38.57 -0.62
CA ASP A 52 1.80 -39.70 -0.23
C ASP A 52 2.23 -39.58 1.25
N PHE A 53 2.60 -38.39 1.70
CA PHE A 53 2.86 -38.11 3.11
C PHE A 53 1.65 -38.44 3.99
N LEU A 54 0.45 -37.98 3.62
CA LEU A 54 -0.79 -38.30 4.34
C LEU A 54 -1.09 -39.81 4.32
N GLY A 55 -0.79 -40.48 3.21
CA GLY A 55 -0.94 -41.92 3.08
C GLY A 55 -0.02 -42.71 4.02
N MET A 56 1.21 -42.24 4.20
CA MET A 56 2.17 -42.83 5.15
C MET A 56 1.75 -42.61 6.61
N GLU A 57 1.32 -41.40 6.96
CA GLU A 57 1.02 -41.04 8.36
C GLU A 57 -0.33 -41.59 8.86
N LEU A 58 -1.34 -41.67 7.97
CA LEU A 58 -2.69 -42.07 8.35
C LEU A 58 -2.97 -43.54 8.03
N GLU A 59 -2.14 -44.19 7.22
CA GLU A 59 -2.21 -45.61 6.82
C GLU A 59 -3.67 -46.06 6.51
N ALA A 60 -4.20 -47.02 7.28
CA ALA A 60 -5.55 -47.56 7.10
C ALA A 60 -6.67 -46.52 7.26
N ARG A 61 -6.42 -45.37 7.91
CA ARG A 61 -7.37 -44.27 8.03
C ARG A 61 -7.43 -43.42 6.75
N PHE A 62 -6.40 -43.48 5.89
CA PHE A 62 -6.37 -42.78 4.61
C PHE A 62 -7.08 -43.56 3.52
N THR A 63 -8.41 -43.53 3.58
CA THR A 63 -9.25 -44.22 2.59
C THR A 63 -9.02 -43.69 1.17
N SER A 64 -9.34 -44.50 0.16
CA SER A 64 -9.32 -44.07 -1.25
C SER A 64 -10.18 -42.82 -1.51
N ARG A 65 -11.29 -42.67 -0.78
CA ARG A 65 -12.13 -41.46 -0.81
C ARG A 65 -11.40 -40.23 -0.26
N ALA A 66 -10.69 -40.38 0.86
CA ALA A 66 -9.89 -39.30 1.42
C ALA A 66 -8.76 -38.89 0.45
N LYS A 67 -8.07 -39.86 -0.15
CA LYS A 67 -7.06 -39.62 -1.18
C LYS A 67 -7.60 -38.80 -2.34
N SER A 68 -8.73 -39.20 -2.90
CA SER A 68 -9.38 -38.49 -4.01
C SER A 68 -9.76 -37.05 -3.61
N GLY A 69 -10.34 -36.85 -2.42
CA GLY A 69 -10.69 -35.53 -1.90
C GLY A 69 -9.47 -34.58 -1.80
N TRP A 70 -8.36 -35.07 -1.25
CA TRP A 70 -7.10 -34.32 -1.18
C TRP A 70 -6.54 -33.97 -2.55
N GLN A 71 -6.58 -34.90 -3.51
CA GLN A 71 -6.15 -34.63 -4.88
C GLN A 71 -7.03 -33.55 -5.53
N SER A 72 -8.35 -33.61 -5.35
CA SER A 72 -9.27 -32.60 -5.91
C SER A 72 -9.01 -31.20 -5.36
N ILE A 73 -8.86 -31.04 -4.04
CA ILE A 73 -8.64 -29.71 -3.44
C ILE A 73 -7.29 -29.11 -3.82
N LEU A 74 -6.23 -29.93 -3.88
CA LEU A 74 -4.90 -29.49 -4.27
C LEU A 74 -4.83 -29.16 -5.77
N ASN A 75 -5.52 -29.93 -6.62
CA ASN A 75 -5.67 -29.60 -8.05
C ASN A 75 -6.44 -28.29 -8.26
N TYR A 76 -7.53 -28.08 -7.51
CA TYR A 76 -8.29 -26.82 -7.56
C TYR A 76 -7.40 -25.63 -7.15
N THR A 77 -6.68 -25.77 -6.04
CA THR A 77 -5.78 -24.73 -5.53
C THR A 77 -4.68 -24.39 -6.54
N GLY A 78 -3.98 -25.40 -7.05
CA GLY A 78 -2.92 -25.20 -8.04
C GLY A 78 -3.45 -24.64 -9.37
N GLY A 79 -4.63 -25.09 -9.81
CA GLY A 79 -5.31 -24.55 -11.00
C GLY A 79 -5.67 -23.08 -10.85
N ALA A 80 -6.14 -22.67 -9.66
CA ALA A 80 -6.43 -21.28 -9.37
C ALA A 80 -5.18 -20.40 -9.35
N TYR A 81 -4.03 -20.88 -8.85
CA TYR A 81 -2.78 -20.12 -8.90
C TYR A 81 -2.34 -19.87 -10.34
N ILE A 82 -2.42 -20.92 -11.18
CA ILE A 82 -2.12 -20.83 -12.62
C ILE A 82 -3.07 -19.83 -13.29
N TYR A 83 -4.36 -19.90 -12.97
CA TYR A 83 -5.37 -18.95 -13.47
C TYR A 83 -5.04 -17.51 -13.06
N VAL A 84 -4.82 -17.26 -11.77
CA VAL A 84 -4.49 -15.93 -11.24
C VAL A 84 -3.28 -15.36 -11.95
N ARG A 85 -2.22 -16.16 -12.13
CA ARG A 85 -1.03 -15.71 -12.86
C ARG A 85 -1.33 -15.42 -14.32
N ARG A 86 -2.05 -16.29 -15.02
CA ARG A 86 -2.40 -16.07 -16.43
C ARG A 86 -3.22 -14.80 -16.65
N GLU A 87 -4.20 -14.55 -15.79
CA GLU A 87 -5.15 -13.44 -15.95
C GLU A 87 -4.62 -12.10 -15.41
N TYR A 88 -3.85 -12.12 -14.32
CA TYR A 88 -3.47 -10.88 -13.61
C TYR A 88 -2.00 -10.49 -13.77
N ALA A 89 -1.08 -11.41 -14.11
CA ALA A 89 0.35 -11.06 -14.22
C ALA A 89 0.62 -9.95 -15.26
N GLY A 90 -0.13 -9.96 -16.37
CA GLY A 90 -0.06 -8.90 -17.37
C GLY A 90 -0.43 -7.53 -16.80
N ARG A 91 -1.51 -7.46 -16.02
CA ARG A 91 -1.96 -6.20 -15.38
C ARG A 91 -0.96 -5.69 -14.36
N LEU A 92 -0.42 -6.59 -13.55
CA LEU A 92 0.55 -6.23 -12.52
C LEU A 92 1.87 -5.76 -13.11
N LYS A 93 2.32 -6.38 -14.21
CA LYS A 93 3.49 -5.90 -14.95
C LYS A 93 3.25 -4.49 -15.50
N ILE A 94 2.07 -4.23 -16.07
CA ILE A 94 1.69 -2.91 -16.57
C ILE A 94 1.68 -1.89 -15.42
N ILE A 95 1.05 -2.20 -14.29
CA ILE A 95 1.00 -1.30 -13.12
C ILE A 95 2.42 -0.99 -12.65
N ALA A 96 3.24 -2.01 -12.39
CA ALA A 96 4.61 -1.82 -11.92
C ALA A 96 5.47 -1.00 -12.90
N SER A 97 5.41 -1.30 -14.21
CA SER A 97 6.22 -0.58 -15.20
C SER A 97 5.75 0.85 -15.41
N SER A 98 4.44 1.08 -15.51
CA SER A 98 3.89 2.42 -15.72
C SER A 98 4.00 3.29 -14.46
N TRP A 99 3.88 2.71 -13.27
CA TRP A 99 4.13 3.38 -12.00
C TRP A 99 5.60 3.83 -11.88
N ALA A 100 6.54 2.94 -12.23
CA ALA A 100 7.95 3.29 -12.27
C ALA A 100 8.21 4.44 -13.26
N THR A 101 7.62 4.42 -14.46
CA THR A 101 7.74 5.52 -15.43
C THR A 101 7.15 6.84 -14.91
N ALA A 102 5.99 6.79 -14.27
CA ALA A 102 5.32 7.98 -13.72
C ALA A 102 6.14 8.65 -12.60
N ASN A 103 6.99 7.89 -11.91
CA ASN A 103 7.86 8.39 -10.84
C ASN A 103 9.34 8.50 -11.21
N LYS A 104 9.75 8.09 -12.42
CA LYS A 104 11.16 8.10 -12.83
C LYS A 104 11.78 9.50 -12.84
N LYS A 105 10.99 10.51 -13.20
CA LYS A 105 11.45 11.92 -13.18
C LYS A 105 11.61 12.48 -11.77
N ALA A 106 10.97 11.87 -10.76
CA ALA A 106 11.18 12.24 -9.36
C ALA A 106 12.58 11.80 -8.89
N LYS A 107 12.99 10.56 -9.23
CA LYS A 107 14.31 10.01 -8.84
C LYS A 107 15.48 10.73 -9.49
N GLU A 108 15.37 11.09 -10.77
CA GLU A 108 16.41 11.89 -11.45
C GLU A 108 16.57 13.30 -10.84
N PHE A 109 15.55 13.82 -10.13
CA PHE A 109 15.58 15.10 -9.42
C PHE A 109 16.06 14.97 -7.97
N GLU A 110 15.73 13.88 -7.27
CA GLU A 110 16.24 13.58 -5.91
C GLU A 110 17.75 13.26 -5.94
N ASP A 111 18.20 12.45 -6.90
CA ASP A 111 19.63 12.14 -7.09
C ASP A 111 20.45 13.39 -7.49
N ALA A 112 19.80 14.37 -8.12
CA ALA A 112 20.41 15.66 -8.46
C ALA A 112 20.47 16.65 -7.27
N GLN A 113 19.65 16.44 -6.23
CA GLN A 113 19.67 17.27 -5.01
C GLN A 113 20.59 16.71 -3.91
N GLU A 114 20.89 15.42 -3.90
CA GLU A 114 21.89 14.83 -2.98
C GLU A 114 23.34 14.95 -3.49
N GLY A 115 23.56 15.42 -4.73
CA GLY A 115 24.88 15.55 -5.35
C GLY A 115 25.57 16.91 -5.25
N ASP A 116 24.96 17.93 -4.66
CA ASP A 116 25.51 19.31 -4.63
C ASP A 116 26.12 19.65 -3.25
N GLY A 117 27.03 18.80 -2.79
CA GLY A 117 27.84 18.99 -1.59
C GLY A 117 29.28 18.56 -1.85
N ASP A 118 30.17 19.55 -1.89
CA ASP A 118 31.63 19.47 -2.07
C ASP A 118 32.15 19.13 -3.48
N GLU A 119 32.32 20.15 -4.33
CA GLU A 119 33.59 20.30 -5.04
C GLU A 119 34.10 21.76 -4.96
N ALA A 120 35.17 21.91 -4.19
CA ALA A 120 35.93 23.12 -4.05
C ALA A 120 36.79 23.39 -5.30
N VAL A 121 36.72 24.64 -5.72
CA VAL A 121 37.54 25.42 -6.65
C VAL A 121 39.04 25.07 -6.68
N GLU A 122 39.55 24.71 -7.85
CA GLU A 122 40.87 25.07 -8.43
C GLU A 122 40.67 25.02 -9.97
N GLY A 123 40.90 26.03 -10.82
CA GLY A 123 41.88 27.10 -10.82
C GLY A 123 42.95 26.80 -11.88
N GLY A 124 42.87 27.38 -13.10
CA GLY A 124 43.95 27.29 -14.09
C GLY A 124 43.61 27.77 -15.51
N GLU A 125 44.34 28.80 -15.95
CA GLU A 125 44.20 29.64 -17.16
C GLU A 125 44.57 29.00 -18.52
N ALA A 126 44.13 29.70 -19.59
CA ALA A 126 44.81 30.04 -20.87
C ALA A 126 44.02 29.63 -22.13
N ASP A 127 43.97 30.33 -23.27
CA ASP A 127 44.21 31.72 -23.72
C ASP A 127 43.81 31.76 -25.23
N LYS A 128 43.30 32.90 -25.74
CA LYS A 128 43.20 33.36 -27.17
C LYS A 128 42.38 32.54 -28.19
N GLU A 129 41.77 33.05 -29.27
CA GLU A 129 41.71 34.29 -30.09
C GLU A 129 40.42 34.13 -30.94
N GLY A 130 39.52 35.09 -31.22
CA GLY A 130 39.67 36.24 -32.11
C GLY A 130 38.47 36.30 -33.11
N GLY A 131 37.90 37.49 -33.38
CA GLY A 131 37.02 37.75 -34.55
C GLY A 131 35.70 38.53 -34.35
N GLU A 132 35.77 39.86 -34.23
CA GLU A 132 35.08 40.91 -35.06
C GLU A 132 33.78 40.56 -35.87
N THR A 133 32.70 41.35 -36.04
CA THR A 133 32.26 42.74 -35.70
C THR A 133 30.76 42.92 -36.07
N LYS A 134 30.15 44.03 -35.59
CA LYS A 134 28.91 44.75 -36.01
C LYS A 134 27.61 44.23 -35.38
N GLY A 135 26.94 44.98 -34.51
CA GLY A 135 26.39 46.34 -34.66
C GLY A 135 24.87 46.15 -34.51
N GLU A 136 24.18 46.70 -33.51
CA GLU A 136 23.64 48.06 -33.55
C GLU A 136 23.01 48.40 -32.18
N MET A 137 23.03 49.68 -31.88
CA MET A 137 22.69 50.34 -30.63
C MET A 137 21.21 50.74 -30.67
N ASP A 138 20.40 50.40 -29.67
CA ASP A 138 19.28 51.29 -29.30
C ASP A 138 18.97 51.28 -27.80
N ARG A 139 18.65 52.48 -27.32
CA ARG A 139 18.54 52.95 -25.94
C ARG A 139 17.09 52.86 -25.45
N GLY A 140 16.93 52.57 -24.15
CA GLY A 140 15.71 52.90 -23.40
C GLY A 140 15.73 52.28 -22.00
N SER A 141 16.38 52.93 -21.03
CA SER A 141 15.75 53.57 -19.86
C SER A 141 14.86 52.62 -19.03
N LYS A 142 15.40 51.97 -18.00
CA LYS A 142 15.26 52.34 -16.57
C LYS A 142 13.82 52.75 -16.17
N GLU A 143 13.21 51.93 -15.32
CA GLU A 143 12.74 52.39 -14.00
C GLU A 143 12.59 51.24 -13.01
N ASP A 144 13.45 51.27 -11.99
CA ASP A 144 13.35 50.55 -10.73
C ASP A 144 12.22 51.13 -9.88
N SER A 145 11.48 50.27 -9.17
CA SER A 145 10.79 50.68 -7.94
C SER A 145 10.71 49.49 -6.98
N LYS A 146 11.78 49.34 -6.19
CA LYS A 146 11.76 48.67 -4.88
C LYS A 146 10.92 49.52 -3.91
N SER A 147 9.97 48.90 -3.23
CA SER A 147 9.64 49.31 -1.86
C SER A 147 9.48 48.08 -0.98
N ALA A 148 10.29 48.04 0.07
CA ALA A 148 10.29 47.06 1.12
C ALA A 148 9.49 47.61 2.31
N ALA A 149 8.63 46.79 2.90
CA ALA A 149 8.06 47.04 4.23
C ALA A 149 7.79 45.71 4.96
N ARG A 150 8.85 45.24 5.61
CA ARG A 150 8.96 44.63 6.95
C ARG A 150 7.69 44.10 7.65
N ALA A 151 7.70 42.77 7.79
CA ALA A 151 7.31 41.90 8.90
C ALA A 151 6.57 42.48 10.14
N THR A 152 5.41 41.86 10.42
CA THR A 152 4.95 41.52 11.78
C THR A 152 4.30 40.14 11.74
N GLY A 153 4.78 39.22 12.58
CA GLY A 153 4.39 37.82 12.58
C GLY A 153 3.04 37.56 13.24
N THR A 154 2.36 36.53 12.76
CA THR A 154 1.40 35.72 13.52
C THR A 154 1.47 34.31 12.95
N GLN A 155 1.80 33.35 13.81
CA GLN A 155 1.86 31.93 13.47
C GLN A 155 0.45 31.43 13.10
N ALA A 156 0.30 30.96 11.87
CA ALA A 156 -0.81 30.13 11.43
C ALA A 156 -0.22 28.86 10.81
N SER A 157 -0.71 27.72 11.29
CA SER A 157 -0.46 26.38 10.75
C SER A 157 -0.65 26.37 9.24
N GLY A 158 0.42 26.08 8.51
CA GLY A 158 0.47 26.19 7.06
C GLY A 158 -0.37 25.13 6.35
N GLU A 159 -1.60 25.48 6.01
CA GLU A 159 -2.22 25.01 4.78
C GLU A 159 -1.37 25.53 3.61
N LYS A 160 -0.55 24.67 3.00
CA LYS A 160 0.10 25.00 1.73
C LYS A 160 -0.97 24.96 0.64
N SER A 161 -1.64 26.07 0.41
CA SER A 161 -2.39 26.29 -0.83
C SER A 161 -1.39 26.26 -2.00
N PHE A 162 -1.44 25.21 -2.81
CA PHE A 162 -0.59 25.08 -4.00
C PHE A 162 -1.05 26.10 -5.06
N GLN A 163 -0.33 27.22 -5.20
CA GLN A 163 -0.55 28.15 -6.29
C GLN A 163 0.03 27.54 -7.58
N ILE A 164 -0.86 27.20 -8.52
CA ILE A 164 -0.46 26.65 -9.82
C ILE A 164 0.15 27.76 -10.66
N ASN A 165 1.48 27.72 -10.79
CA ASN A 165 2.17 28.49 -11.83
C ASN A 165 1.91 27.79 -13.16
N SER A 166 1.09 28.39 -14.02
CA SER A 166 0.58 27.83 -15.29
C SER A 166 1.63 27.58 -16.38
N MET A 167 2.92 27.55 -16.05
CA MET A 167 4.03 27.41 -16.99
C MET A 167 4.92 26.17 -16.77
N ILE A 168 4.80 25.45 -15.65
CA ILE A 168 5.58 24.24 -15.41
C ILE A 168 4.65 23.03 -15.48
N VAL A 169 4.84 22.20 -16.50
CA VAL A 169 4.12 20.91 -16.61
C VAL A 169 4.71 19.95 -15.57
N PRO A 170 3.90 19.44 -14.64
CA PRO A 170 4.34 18.48 -13.63
C PRO A 170 5.06 17.26 -14.21
N THR A 171 6.00 16.71 -13.45
CA THR A 171 6.80 15.58 -13.92
C THR A 171 6.72 14.33 -13.06
N THR A 172 6.22 14.46 -11.84
CA THR A 172 5.98 13.35 -10.92
C THR A 172 4.49 13.04 -10.82
N PHE A 173 4.14 11.84 -10.36
CA PHE A 173 2.73 11.47 -10.17
C PHE A 173 2.01 12.42 -9.21
N ASN A 174 2.60 12.72 -8.06
CA ASN A 174 1.95 13.55 -7.04
C ASN A 174 1.68 14.97 -7.55
N GLU A 175 2.66 15.58 -8.22
CA GLU A 175 2.47 16.92 -8.80
C GLU A 175 1.43 16.91 -9.93
N MET A 176 1.47 15.90 -10.81
CA MET A 176 0.51 15.77 -11.90
C MET A 176 -0.90 15.51 -11.39
N PHE A 177 -1.02 14.72 -10.32
CA PHE A 177 -2.28 14.47 -9.64
C PHE A 177 -2.85 15.76 -9.08
N MET A 178 -2.06 16.54 -8.35
CA MET A 178 -2.51 17.83 -7.79
C MET A 178 -2.90 18.82 -8.89
N PHE A 179 -2.14 18.88 -9.99
CA PHE A 179 -2.47 19.70 -11.15
C PHE A 179 -3.81 19.29 -11.78
N ASN A 180 -4.00 18.00 -12.08
CA ASN A 180 -5.24 17.50 -12.67
C ASN A 180 -6.43 17.60 -11.72
N SER A 181 -6.21 17.38 -10.42
CA SER A 181 -7.21 17.59 -9.37
C SER A 181 -7.73 19.02 -9.41
N ALA A 182 -6.82 20.01 -9.46
CA ALA A 182 -7.20 21.40 -9.55
C ALA A 182 -7.90 21.76 -10.87
N VAL A 183 -7.42 21.23 -12.01
CA VAL A 183 -8.08 21.42 -13.32
C VAL A 183 -9.51 20.86 -13.32
N MET A 184 -9.75 19.76 -12.60
CA MET A 184 -11.08 19.16 -12.46
C MET A 184 -11.94 19.81 -11.36
N GLY A 185 -11.43 20.83 -10.65
CA GLY A 185 -12.18 21.55 -9.59
C GLY A 185 -12.09 20.92 -8.20
N PHE A 186 -11.15 20.01 -7.97
CA PHE A 186 -10.96 19.27 -6.71
C PHE A 186 -9.76 19.77 -5.88
N SER A 187 -9.19 20.95 -6.18
CA SER A 187 -7.99 21.49 -5.51
C SER A 187 -8.09 21.57 -3.98
N ASN A 188 -9.30 21.74 -3.46
CA ASN A 188 -9.57 21.90 -2.03
C ASN A 188 -9.97 20.57 -1.36
N SER A 189 -9.89 19.45 -2.08
CA SER A 189 -10.28 18.14 -1.59
C SER A 189 -9.17 17.53 -0.71
N VAL A 190 -9.23 17.80 0.60
CA VAL A 190 -8.23 17.33 1.56
C VAL A 190 -8.19 15.80 1.65
N TRP A 191 -9.34 15.13 1.54
CA TRP A 191 -9.38 13.66 1.60
C TRP A 191 -8.66 12.99 0.42
N MET A 192 -8.58 13.64 -0.76
CA MET A 192 -7.84 13.11 -1.90
C MET A 192 -6.33 13.11 -1.63
N GLN A 193 -5.83 14.04 -0.81
CA GLN A 193 -4.41 14.10 -0.42
C GLN A 193 -4.04 12.90 0.45
N GLU A 194 -4.90 12.52 1.39
CA GLU A 194 -4.71 11.31 2.23
C GLU A 194 -4.58 10.04 1.39
N VAL A 195 -5.43 9.91 0.37
CA VAL A 195 -5.34 8.79 -0.59
C VAL A 195 -4.05 8.88 -1.38
N LEU A 196 -3.67 10.07 -1.85
CA LEU A 196 -2.44 10.29 -2.63
C LEU A 196 -1.19 9.92 -1.83
N GLU A 197 -1.11 10.32 -0.57
CA GLU A 197 -0.01 9.98 0.34
C GLU A 197 0.15 8.46 0.53
N SER A 198 -0.95 7.73 0.55
CA SER A 198 -0.94 6.27 0.70
C SER A 198 -0.82 5.54 -0.65
N PHE A 199 -0.86 6.26 -1.78
CA PHE A 199 -1.04 5.64 -3.09
C PHE A 199 0.21 4.93 -3.61
N ASP A 200 1.40 5.45 -3.28
CA ASP A 200 2.66 4.80 -3.66
C ASP A 200 2.80 3.42 -3.01
N ASP A 201 2.50 3.31 -1.72
CA ASP A 201 2.52 2.03 -1.00
C ASP A 201 1.53 1.03 -1.60
N MET A 202 0.32 1.48 -1.96
CA MET A 202 -0.69 0.63 -2.61
C MET A 202 -0.25 0.15 -4.00
N ALA A 203 0.29 1.06 -4.84
CA ALA A 203 0.74 0.73 -6.19
C ALA A 203 1.96 -0.19 -6.16
N SER A 204 2.90 0.05 -5.24
CA SER A 204 4.12 -0.75 -5.06
C SER A 204 3.84 -2.13 -4.46
N ASN A 205 2.82 -2.26 -3.60
CA ASN A 205 2.46 -3.53 -2.95
C ASN A 205 1.27 -4.26 -3.58
N VAL A 206 0.83 -3.88 -4.79
CA VAL A 206 -0.34 -4.48 -5.45
C VAL A 206 -0.28 -6.01 -5.60
N GLN A 207 0.92 -6.60 -5.63
CA GLN A 207 1.11 -8.06 -5.72
C GLN A 207 0.91 -8.76 -4.37
N ASN A 208 1.02 -8.04 -3.26
CA ASN A 208 0.86 -8.57 -1.91
C ASN A 208 -0.51 -8.17 -1.35
N SER A 209 -1.49 -9.06 -1.50
CA SER A 209 -2.87 -8.79 -1.06
C SER A 209 -3.00 -8.48 0.43
N TYR A 210 -2.18 -9.08 1.30
CA TYR A 210 -2.21 -8.77 2.73
C TYR A 210 -1.71 -7.34 2.98
N ARG A 211 -0.58 -6.98 2.37
CA ARG A 211 -0.03 -5.64 2.54
C ARG A 211 -0.97 -4.58 1.97
N LEU A 212 -1.51 -4.80 0.77
CA LEU A 212 -2.49 -3.91 0.17
C LEU A 212 -3.74 -3.75 1.04
N GLN A 213 -4.20 -4.82 1.69
CA GLN A 213 -5.30 -4.76 2.63
C GLN A 213 -4.94 -3.91 3.86
N GLU A 214 -3.76 -4.10 4.45
CA GLU A 214 -3.28 -3.27 5.56
C GLU A 214 -3.24 -1.78 5.19
N GLU A 215 -2.74 -1.44 4.00
CA GLU A 215 -2.74 -0.04 3.52
C GLU A 215 -4.17 0.50 3.40
N CYS A 216 -5.10 -0.30 2.88
CA CYS A 216 -6.50 0.09 2.79
C CYS A 216 -7.18 0.21 4.16
N ASP A 217 -6.82 -0.64 5.12
CA ASP A 217 -7.35 -0.59 6.49
C ASP A 217 -6.90 0.70 7.19
N THR A 218 -5.61 1.06 7.10
CA THR A 218 -5.06 2.31 7.64
C THR A 218 -5.66 3.53 6.95
N LEU A 219 -5.71 3.54 5.61
CA LEU A 219 -6.34 4.62 4.85
C LEU A 219 -7.82 4.75 5.19
N GLY A 220 -8.53 3.63 5.40
CA GLY A 220 -9.93 3.62 5.84
C GLY A 220 -10.15 4.32 7.17
N LEU A 221 -9.20 4.19 8.12
CA LEU A 221 -9.22 4.93 9.39
C LEU A 221 -9.02 6.43 9.16
N ARG A 222 -8.07 6.84 8.31
CA ARG A 222 -7.83 8.26 7.98
C ARG A 222 -9.04 8.89 7.28
N LEU A 223 -9.60 8.20 6.29
CA LEU A 223 -10.78 8.65 5.53
C LEU A 223 -12.04 8.76 6.39
N ALA A 224 -12.14 8.01 7.49
CA ALA A 224 -13.29 8.09 8.40
C ALA A 224 -13.48 9.49 9.03
N LYS A 225 -12.44 10.34 9.00
CA LYS A 225 -12.51 11.74 9.46
C LYS A 225 -13.31 12.63 8.49
N TYR A 226 -13.46 12.24 7.23
CA TYR A 226 -14.04 13.06 6.14
C TYR A 226 -15.45 12.59 5.74
N ARG A 227 -16.43 12.78 6.62
CA ARG A 227 -17.79 12.21 6.44
C ARG A 227 -18.56 12.85 5.29
N GLY A 228 -19.11 12.02 4.40
CA GLY A 228 -20.03 12.44 3.33
C GLY A 228 -19.38 13.25 2.22
N THR A 229 -18.06 13.51 2.30
CA THR A 229 -17.28 14.24 1.30
C THR A 229 -16.44 13.33 0.43
N VAL A 230 -16.20 12.09 0.86
CA VAL A 230 -15.36 11.12 0.14
C VAL A 230 -16.14 10.53 -1.03
N ASN A 231 -15.62 10.73 -2.24
CA ASN A 231 -16.11 10.12 -3.46
C ASN A 231 -14.96 9.46 -4.22
N LEU A 232 -14.78 8.16 -4.01
CA LEU A 232 -13.66 7.38 -4.57
C LEU A 232 -13.64 7.37 -6.11
N SER A 233 -14.79 7.57 -6.77
CA SER A 233 -14.88 7.67 -8.23
C SER A 233 -14.22 8.95 -8.79
N GLU A 234 -14.18 10.03 -8.01
CA GLU A 234 -13.50 11.26 -8.38
C GLU A 234 -11.98 11.06 -8.34
N PHE A 235 -11.46 10.41 -7.30
CA PHE A 235 -10.04 10.07 -7.22
C PHE A 235 -9.62 9.19 -8.41
N LYS A 236 -10.42 8.18 -8.76
CA LYS A 236 -10.19 7.34 -9.96
C LYS A 236 -9.99 8.17 -11.21
N SER A 237 -10.86 9.16 -11.43
CA SER A 237 -10.84 10.02 -12.62
C SER A 237 -9.55 10.84 -12.69
N VAL A 238 -9.16 11.46 -11.57
CA VAL A 238 -7.92 12.26 -11.47
C VAL A 238 -6.68 11.38 -11.61
N MET A 239 -6.66 10.22 -10.94
CA MET A 239 -5.58 9.24 -11.00
C MET A 239 -5.31 8.81 -12.44
N LEU A 240 -6.36 8.37 -13.16
CA LEU A 240 -6.21 7.92 -14.55
C LEU A 240 -5.77 9.07 -15.48
N ALA A 241 -6.29 10.28 -15.30
CA ALA A 241 -5.84 11.44 -16.07
C ALA A 241 -4.35 11.73 -15.85
N SER A 242 -3.87 11.59 -14.62
CA SER A 242 -2.49 11.86 -14.24
C SER A 242 -1.52 10.83 -14.80
N LEU A 243 -1.87 9.56 -14.74
CA LEU A 243 -1.08 8.48 -15.34
C LEU A 243 -0.99 8.62 -16.86
N ARG A 244 -2.10 8.98 -17.53
CA ARG A 244 -2.12 9.27 -18.98
C ARG A 244 -1.13 10.37 -19.37
N SER A 245 -1.11 11.46 -18.60
CA SER A 245 -0.22 12.59 -18.86
C SER A 245 1.26 12.23 -18.68
N LEU A 246 1.59 11.32 -17.75
CA LEU A 246 2.97 10.96 -17.42
C LEU A 246 3.51 9.78 -18.22
N VAL A 247 2.65 8.90 -18.73
CA VAL A 247 3.03 7.70 -19.49
C VAL A 247 2.45 7.72 -20.93
N PRO A 248 2.46 8.85 -21.67
CA PRO A 248 1.67 8.99 -22.90
C PRO A 248 2.14 8.09 -24.05
N LYS A 249 3.41 7.66 -24.04
CA LYS A 249 3.99 6.82 -25.10
C LYS A 249 3.51 5.37 -25.04
N ASP A 250 3.36 4.83 -23.84
CA ASP A 250 2.99 3.43 -23.62
C ASP A 250 1.50 3.26 -23.32
N TRP A 251 0.81 4.35 -22.92
CA TRP A 251 -0.57 4.30 -22.49
C TRP A 251 -1.51 3.79 -23.58
N ASN A 252 -2.25 2.73 -23.27
CA ASN A 252 -3.17 2.06 -24.18
C ASN A 252 -4.34 1.43 -23.39
N SER A 253 -5.27 0.77 -24.09
CA SER A 253 -6.43 0.14 -23.45
C SER A 253 -6.08 -0.89 -22.37
N ALA A 254 -4.92 -1.54 -22.44
CA ALA A 254 -4.48 -2.47 -21.40
C ALA A 254 -4.06 -1.73 -20.11
N HIS A 255 -3.49 -0.52 -20.23
CA HIS A 255 -3.19 0.34 -19.09
C HIS A 255 -4.47 0.81 -18.39
N GLU A 256 -5.48 1.22 -19.17
CA GLU A 256 -6.80 1.59 -18.63
C GLU A 256 -7.41 0.46 -17.81
N VAL A 257 -7.42 -0.75 -18.37
CA VAL A 257 -7.98 -1.93 -17.72
C VAL A 257 -7.18 -2.29 -16.46
N ALA A 258 -5.85 -2.23 -16.51
CA ALA A 258 -5.00 -2.59 -15.38
C ALA A 258 -5.16 -1.61 -14.19
N TRP A 259 -5.10 -0.31 -14.43
CA TRP A 259 -5.23 0.72 -13.39
C TRP A 259 -6.67 0.84 -12.87
N THR A 260 -7.66 0.68 -13.75
CA THR A 260 -9.07 0.60 -13.35
C THR A 260 -9.29 -0.60 -12.43
N TRP A 261 -8.75 -1.76 -12.78
CA TRP A 261 -8.84 -2.96 -11.95
C TRP A 261 -8.18 -2.78 -10.58
N LEU A 262 -6.99 -2.16 -10.50
CA LEU A 262 -6.35 -1.86 -9.22
C LEU A 262 -7.27 -0.99 -8.36
N TRP A 263 -7.72 0.13 -8.92
CA TRP A 263 -8.54 1.07 -8.18
C TRP A 263 -9.86 0.48 -7.73
N GLU A 264 -10.55 -0.30 -8.57
CA GLU A 264 -11.81 -0.96 -8.18
C GLU A 264 -11.63 -1.94 -7.02
N ASN A 265 -10.45 -2.56 -6.89
CA ASN A 265 -10.14 -3.38 -5.73
C ASN A 265 -9.93 -2.53 -4.46
N VAL A 266 -9.15 -1.46 -4.56
CA VAL A 266 -8.94 -0.50 -3.46
C VAL A 266 -10.28 0.10 -3.02
N GLU A 267 -11.08 0.59 -3.96
CA GLU A 267 -12.39 1.18 -3.73
C GLU A 267 -13.34 0.21 -3.02
N ARG A 268 -13.37 -1.06 -3.45
CA ARG A 268 -14.15 -2.12 -2.78
C ARG A 268 -13.71 -2.32 -1.33
N MET A 269 -12.40 -2.34 -1.05
CA MET A 269 -11.87 -2.51 0.31
C MET A 269 -12.20 -1.30 1.19
N LEU A 270 -11.95 -0.08 0.70
CA LEU A 270 -12.26 1.16 1.41
C LEU A 270 -13.77 1.30 1.68
N THR A 271 -14.62 1.02 0.68
CA THR A 271 -16.09 1.08 0.84
C THR A 271 -16.57 0.10 1.91
N ALA A 272 -15.94 -1.08 2.00
CA ALA A 272 -16.27 -2.04 3.05
C ALA A 272 -15.91 -1.55 4.46
N LEU A 273 -15.02 -0.56 4.59
CA LEU A 273 -14.63 0.06 5.86
C LEU A 273 -15.39 1.34 6.18
N MET A 274 -15.95 2.03 5.18
CA MET A 274 -16.65 3.30 5.39
C MET A 274 -17.72 3.21 6.48
N GLY A 275 -17.65 4.13 7.46
CA GLY A 275 -18.58 4.22 8.58
C GLY A 275 -18.33 3.22 9.73
N LYS A 276 -17.50 2.20 9.54
CA LYS A 276 -17.17 1.23 10.60
C LYS A 276 -16.26 1.82 11.70
N PRO A 277 -15.18 2.58 11.37
CA PRO A 277 -14.24 3.04 12.38
C PRO A 277 -14.90 3.79 13.53
N GLN A 278 -15.88 4.65 13.29
CA GLN A 278 -16.49 5.45 14.36
C GLN A 278 -17.41 4.63 15.27
N VAL A 279 -18.06 3.59 14.73
CA VAL A 279 -18.85 2.66 15.53
C VAL A 279 -17.92 1.77 16.34
N GLN A 280 -16.83 1.31 15.74
CA GLN A 280 -15.83 0.46 16.38
C GLN A 280 -15.07 1.19 17.49
N GLU A 281 -14.62 2.42 17.25
CA GLU A 281 -13.95 3.27 18.25
C GLU A 281 -14.80 3.41 19.51
N LYS A 282 -16.07 3.82 19.34
CA LYS A 282 -17.01 3.97 20.48
C LYS A 282 -17.30 2.65 21.19
N ALA A 283 -17.50 1.57 20.42
CA ALA A 283 -17.75 0.25 21.00
C ALA A 283 -16.54 -0.24 21.80
N PHE A 284 -15.33 0.00 21.27
CA PHE A 284 -14.09 -0.41 21.92
C PHE A 284 -13.80 0.44 23.15
N GLU A 285 -13.95 1.76 23.08
CA GLU A 285 -13.83 2.66 24.23
C GLU A 285 -14.81 2.27 25.34
N SER A 286 -16.09 2.06 25.00
CA SER A 286 -17.10 1.60 25.95
C SER A 286 -16.77 0.24 26.55
N PHE A 287 -16.25 -0.71 25.75
CA PHE A 287 -15.83 -2.01 26.24
C PHE A 287 -14.71 -1.87 27.27
N ILE A 288 -13.62 -1.16 26.93
CA ILE A 288 -12.46 -0.97 27.82
C ILE A 288 -12.85 -0.24 29.10
N MET A 289 -13.69 0.81 29.01
CA MET A 289 -14.16 1.53 30.19
C MET A 289 -15.05 0.69 31.10
N SER A 290 -15.81 -0.27 30.53
CA SER A 290 -16.69 -1.16 31.30
C SER A 290 -15.96 -2.29 32.04
N LEU A 291 -14.69 -2.57 31.70
CA LEU A 291 -13.95 -3.66 32.33
C LEU A 291 -13.61 -3.33 33.79
N SER A 292 -14.08 -4.18 34.70
CA SER A 292 -13.62 -4.19 36.11
C SER A 292 -12.13 -4.52 36.21
N GLU A 293 -11.49 -4.16 37.32
CA GLU A 293 -10.06 -4.44 37.53
C GLU A 293 -9.75 -5.95 37.49
N ASP A 294 -10.65 -6.80 38.01
CA ASP A 294 -10.54 -8.25 37.91
C ASP A 294 -10.58 -8.73 36.45
N SER A 295 -11.46 -8.14 35.64
CA SER A 295 -11.60 -8.48 34.21
C SER A 295 -10.38 -8.02 33.41
N ARG A 296 -9.80 -6.85 33.73
CA ARG A 296 -8.55 -6.37 33.13
C ARG A 296 -7.38 -7.29 33.49
N ASN A 297 -7.28 -7.71 34.75
CA ASN A 297 -6.27 -8.67 35.19
C ASN A 297 -6.42 -10.03 34.50
N TYR A 298 -7.65 -10.49 34.29
CA TYR A 298 -7.92 -11.68 33.50
C TYR A 298 -7.47 -11.50 32.03
N LEU A 299 -7.83 -10.39 31.39
CA LEU A 299 -7.43 -10.07 30.02
C LEU A 299 -5.91 -10.08 29.85
N ARG A 300 -5.18 -9.36 30.72
CA ARG A 300 -3.71 -9.31 30.72
C ARG A 300 -3.07 -10.69 30.77
N ARG A 301 -3.62 -11.60 31.60
CA ARG A 301 -3.16 -13.00 31.68
C ARG A 301 -3.45 -13.77 30.40
N GLN A 302 -4.66 -13.65 29.85
CA GLN A 302 -5.06 -14.39 28.66
C GLN A 302 -4.29 -13.97 27.41
N VAL A 303 -3.97 -12.68 27.27
CA VAL A 303 -3.18 -12.17 26.13
C VAL A 303 -1.84 -12.91 26.04
N PHE A 304 -1.07 -12.96 27.13
CA PHE A 304 0.23 -13.64 27.10
C PHE A 304 0.11 -15.16 27.06
N LYS A 305 -0.92 -15.73 27.71
CA LYS A 305 -1.18 -17.18 27.60
C LYS A 305 -1.41 -17.59 26.14
N SER A 306 -2.26 -16.85 25.43
CA SER A 306 -2.52 -17.09 24.00
C SER A 306 -1.30 -16.79 23.14
N PHE A 307 -0.60 -15.68 23.40
CA PHE A 307 0.62 -15.32 22.70
C PHE A 307 1.69 -16.42 22.77
N PHE A 308 2.00 -16.91 23.98
CA PHE A 308 2.99 -17.96 24.16
C PHE A 308 2.52 -19.34 23.68
N ALA A 309 1.22 -19.57 23.58
CA ALA A 309 0.70 -20.78 22.93
C ALA A 309 0.89 -20.72 21.40
N LEU A 310 0.70 -19.55 20.79
CA LEU A 310 0.85 -19.33 19.35
C LEU A 310 2.33 -19.19 18.95
N ALA A 311 3.16 -18.60 19.80
CA ALA A 311 4.58 -18.39 19.59
C ALA A 311 5.40 -18.87 20.82
N PRO A 312 5.60 -20.19 20.99
CA PRO A 312 6.32 -20.74 22.15
C PRO A 312 7.74 -20.19 22.31
N ALA A 313 8.43 -19.93 21.19
CA ALA A 313 9.76 -19.32 21.18
C ALA A 313 9.80 -17.94 21.85
N GLY A 314 8.66 -17.23 21.94
CA GLY A 314 8.56 -15.95 22.64
C GLY A 314 8.88 -16.06 24.14
N GLN A 315 8.70 -17.23 24.75
CA GLN A 315 9.00 -17.44 26.18
C GLN A 315 10.49 -17.25 26.48
N ASP A 316 11.37 -17.56 25.53
CA ASP A 316 12.83 -17.43 25.70
C ASP A 316 13.28 -15.95 25.68
N TYR A 317 12.52 -15.09 24.99
CA TYR A 317 12.81 -13.67 24.84
C TYR A 317 12.14 -12.81 25.93
N PHE A 318 10.94 -13.17 26.38
CA PHE A 318 10.21 -12.42 27.39
C PHE A 318 10.58 -12.86 28.82
N LYS A 319 11.79 -12.52 29.27
CA LYS A 319 12.27 -12.73 30.66
C LYS A 319 11.79 -11.66 31.66
N GLN A 320 10.72 -10.95 31.32
CA GLN A 320 10.24 -9.79 32.07
C GLN A 320 9.32 -10.22 33.22
N SER A 321 9.21 -9.38 34.25
CA SER A 321 8.26 -9.62 35.35
C SER A 321 6.82 -9.59 34.85
N SER A 322 5.91 -10.31 35.52
CA SER A 322 4.48 -10.29 35.19
C SER A 322 3.89 -8.89 35.20
N THR A 323 4.39 -8.02 36.08
CA THR A 323 4.02 -6.59 36.12
C THR A 323 4.39 -5.86 34.84
N ARG A 324 5.59 -6.10 34.29
CA ARG A 324 6.03 -5.48 33.04
C ARG A 324 5.21 -6.00 31.85
N LEU A 325 4.89 -7.29 31.83
CA LEU A 325 4.01 -7.88 30.81
C LEU A 325 2.62 -7.22 30.85
N TYR A 326 2.02 -7.09 32.03
CA TYR A 326 0.71 -6.44 32.17
C TYR A 326 0.72 -4.99 31.71
N TRP A 327 1.77 -4.24 32.05
CA TRP A 327 1.97 -2.89 31.53
C TRP A 327 2.03 -2.87 30.00
N ILE A 328 2.75 -3.81 29.36
CA ILE A 328 2.78 -3.92 27.89
C ILE A 328 1.37 -4.18 27.34
N THR A 329 0.57 -5.07 27.94
CA THR A 329 -0.82 -5.27 27.49
C THR A 329 -1.63 -3.99 27.58
N ASP A 330 -1.51 -3.23 28.68
CA ASP A 330 -2.24 -1.98 28.85
C ASP A 330 -1.81 -0.94 27.79
N GLN A 331 -0.52 -0.88 27.45
CA GLN A 331 -0.04 -0.04 26.34
C GLN A 331 -0.59 -0.49 24.99
N VAL A 332 -0.63 -1.80 24.70
CA VAL A 332 -1.20 -2.30 23.44
C VAL A 332 -2.69 -1.96 23.32
N VAL A 333 -3.45 -2.10 24.42
CA VAL A 333 -4.87 -1.71 24.45
C VAL A 333 -5.04 -0.21 24.24
N ALA A 334 -4.20 0.61 24.87
CA ALA A 334 -4.21 2.07 24.68
C ALA A 334 -3.90 2.46 23.23
N MET A 335 -2.83 1.89 22.64
CA MET A 335 -2.47 2.11 21.24
C MET A 335 -3.60 1.69 20.28
N THR A 336 -4.38 0.65 20.62
CA THR A 336 -5.54 0.22 19.81
C THR A 336 -6.67 1.26 19.82
N ILE A 337 -6.79 2.11 20.84
CA ILE A 337 -7.71 3.26 20.83
C ILE A 337 -7.07 4.42 20.06
N GLU A 338 -5.78 4.67 20.28
CA GLU A 338 -5.05 5.77 19.65
C GLU A 338 -5.01 5.67 18.12
N ILE A 339 -4.97 4.46 17.56
CA ILE A 339 -4.98 4.23 16.11
C ILE A 339 -6.22 4.81 15.41
N TYR A 340 -7.35 4.95 16.11
CA TYR A 340 -8.55 5.59 15.53
C TYR A 340 -8.39 7.12 15.43
N LYS A 341 -7.54 7.72 16.26
CA LYS A 341 -7.25 9.15 16.28
C LYS A 341 -6.12 9.49 15.31
N ASP A 342 -5.05 8.71 15.34
CA ASP A 342 -3.84 8.90 14.53
C ASP A 342 -3.36 7.54 13.97
N PRO A 343 -3.86 7.13 12.78
CA PRO A 343 -3.61 5.82 12.17
C PRO A 343 -2.27 5.66 11.45
#